data_AF-A0A6G3RX39-F1
#
_entry.id   AF-A0A6G3RX39-F1
#
_cell.length_a   1.000
_cell.length_b   1.000
_cell.length_c   1.000
_cell.angle_alpha   90.00
_cell.angle_beta   90.00
_cell.angle_gamma   90.00
#
_symmetry.space_group_name_H-M   'P 1'
#
loop_
_entity.id
_entity.type
_entity.pdbx_description
1 polymer ?
#
loop_
_entity_poly.entity_id
_entity_poly.type
_entity_poly.pdbx_seq_one_letter_code
_entity_poly.pdbx_strand_id
1 'polypeptide(L)'
;MDADLRERLATLSPERRAALLARLRAKEMSRARDGAPGPITALAPGTIAPMSYAQQRMWFLDQLMDHQAIYHTPVVLRLRGPLDVPALGRALTALVARHAVLRTRFAQDRQIVEDPPAAVPLPLEDLPGLDPA
;
A
#
# COMPACT_ATOMS: atom_id res chain seq x y z
N MET A 1 16.64 5.98 22.19
CA MET A 1 16.36 7.01 21.16
C MET A 1 16.24 8.42 21.76
N ASP A 2 15.72 8.60 22.99
CA ASP A 2 15.53 9.94 23.61
C ASP A 2 16.79 10.66 24.11
N ALA A 3 17.87 9.95 24.43
CA ALA A 3 19.08 10.55 24.99
C ALA A 3 19.85 11.41 23.96
N ASP A 4 19.99 10.89 22.73
CA ASP A 4 20.65 11.57 21.59
C ASP A 4 19.96 12.91 21.24
N LEU A 5 18.63 12.93 21.31
CA LEU A 5 17.86 14.13 20.98
C LEU A 5 18.06 15.24 22.02
N ARG A 6 18.13 14.88 23.32
CA ARG A 6 18.35 15.86 24.40
C ARG A 6 19.75 16.47 24.32
N GLU A 7 20.74 15.66 24.00
CA GLU A 7 22.13 16.10 23.85
C GLU A 7 22.29 17.04 22.65
N ARG A 8 21.68 16.70 21.51
CA ARG A 8 21.67 17.54 20.31
C ARG A 8 20.87 18.83 20.47
N LEU A 9 19.89 18.87 21.37
CA LEU A 9 19.16 20.09 21.74
C LEU A 9 19.99 20.99 22.67
N ALA A 10 20.87 20.42 23.49
CA ALA A 10 21.74 21.15 24.42
C ALA A 10 22.90 21.87 23.70
N THR A 11 23.33 21.37 22.54
CA THR A 11 24.39 21.97 21.71
C THR A 11 23.91 23.12 20.81
N LEU A 12 22.61 23.43 20.81
CA LEU A 12 22.07 24.55 20.03
C LEU A 12 22.35 25.89 20.69
N SER A 13 22.76 26.87 19.89
CA SER A 13 22.79 28.26 20.34
C SER A 13 21.38 28.75 20.73
N PRO A 14 21.27 29.75 21.63
CA PRO A 14 19.97 30.28 22.07
C PRO A 14 19.05 30.67 20.91
N GLU A 15 19.61 31.28 19.85
CA GLU A 15 18.87 31.67 18.65
C GLU A 15 18.31 30.47 17.87
N ARG A 16 19.11 29.42 17.69
CA ARG A 16 18.67 28.20 16.98
C ARG A 16 17.61 27.44 17.77
N ARG A 17 17.74 27.40 19.10
CA ARG A 17 16.73 26.83 19.99
C ARG A 17 15.42 27.62 19.95
N ALA A 18 15.49 28.95 19.96
CA ALA A 18 14.31 29.81 19.84
C ALA A 18 13.61 29.63 18.48
N ALA A 19 14.38 29.58 17.38
CA ALA A 19 13.86 29.33 16.04
C ALA A 19 13.19 27.96 15.91
N LEU A 20 13.79 26.91 16.49
CA LEU A 20 13.20 25.57 16.51
C LEU A 20 11.89 25.54 17.29
N LEU A 21 11.85 26.14 18.49
CA LEU A 21 10.63 26.22 19.30
C LEU A 21 9.52 27.00 18.60
N ALA A 22 9.85 28.11 17.93
CA ALA A 22 8.88 28.87 17.14
C ALA A 22 8.30 28.03 15.99
N ARG A 23 9.15 27.24 15.31
CA ARG A 23 8.76 26.37 14.20
C ARG A 23 7.91 25.17 14.67
N LEU A 24 8.22 24.61 15.83
CA LEU A 24 7.40 23.55 16.46
C LEU A 24 6.03 24.09 16.87
N ARG A 25 5.96 25.28 17.50
CA ARG A 25 4.69 25.94 17.83
C ARG A 25 3.85 26.26 16.60
N ALA A 26 4.47 26.76 15.52
CA ALA A 26 3.77 27.00 14.26
C ALA A 26 3.20 25.70 13.65
N LYS A 27 3.94 24.59 13.76
CA LYS A 27 3.49 23.27 13.30
C LYS A 27 2.37 22.68 14.17
N GLU A 28 2.43 22.89 15.49
CA GLU A 28 1.36 22.52 16.42
C GLU A 28 0.09 23.36 16.19
N MET A 29 0.23 24.67 15.95
CA MET A 29 -0.88 25.53 15.59
C MET A 29 -1.51 25.17 14.24
N SER A 30 -0.70 24.77 13.24
CA SER A 30 -1.23 24.20 11.99
C SER A 30 -1.98 22.89 12.25
N ARG A 31 -1.38 21.94 12.99
CA ARG A 31 -2.07 20.70 13.37
C ARG A 31 -3.37 20.92 14.16
N ALA A 32 -3.40 21.91 15.03
CA ALA A 32 -4.59 22.26 15.80
C ALA A 32 -5.68 22.91 14.93
N ARG A 33 -5.29 23.63 13.86
CA ARG A 33 -6.20 24.18 12.84
C ARG A 33 -6.70 23.11 11.87
N ASP A 34 -5.85 22.14 11.53
CA ASP A 34 -6.14 21.06 10.58
C ASP A 34 -6.90 19.89 11.23
N GLY A 35 -7.05 19.91 12.57
CA GLY A 35 -7.64 18.83 13.35
C GLY A 35 -6.78 17.57 13.34
N ALA A 36 -7.05 16.63 14.26
CA ALA A 36 -6.57 15.27 14.06
C ALA A 36 -7.16 14.74 12.73
N PRO A 37 -6.37 14.08 11.86
CA PRO A 37 -6.93 13.51 10.65
C PRO A 37 -8.08 12.59 11.05
N GLY A 38 -9.26 12.84 10.46
CA GLY A 38 -10.43 12.03 10.68
C GLY A 38 -10.16 10.56 10.34
N PRO A 39 -11.07 9.64 10.72
CA PRO A 39 -10.95 8.24 10.37
C PRO A 39 -10.73 8.09 8.86
N ILE A 40 -9.79 7.24 8.46
CA ILE A 40 -9.53 6.94 7.05
C ILE A 40 -10.77 6.23 6.51
N THR A 41 -11.54 6.92 5.68
CA THR A 41 -12.69 6.35 5.00
C THR A 41 -12.25 5.64 3.74
N ALA A 42 -12.93 4.53 3.43
CA ALA A 42 -12.69 3.84 2.17
C ALA A 42 -13.07 4.74 1.00
N LEU A 43 -12.25 4.73 -0.06
CA LEU A 43 -12.59 5.39 -1.32
C LEU A 43 -13.87 4.75 -1.90
N ALA A 44 -14.77 5.60 -2.42
CA ALA A 44 -15.91 5.10 -3.17
C ALA A 44 -15.43 4.34 -4.42
N PRO A 45 -16.16 3.32 -4.89
CA PRO A 45 -15.85 2.65 -6.14
C PRO A 45 -15.77 3.64 -7.32
N GLY A 46 -14.86 3.42 -8.27
CA GLY A 46 -14.64 4.32 -9.41
C GLY A 46 -13.92 5.64 -9.08
N THR A 47 -13.49 5.85 -7.83
CA THR A 47 -12.80 7.09 -7.45
C THR A 47 -11.39 7.16 -8.05
N ILE A 48 -11.07 8.32 -8.64
CA ILE A 48 -9.72 8.71 -9.04
C ILE A 48 -9.13 9.57 -7.92
N ALA A 49 -8.09 9.07 -7.27
CA ALA A 49 -7.47 9.73 -6.12
C ALA A 49 -5.97 9.99 -6.37
N PRO A 50 -5.36 10.99 -5.71
CA PRO A 50 -3.90 11.06 -5.68
C PRO A 50 -3.32 9.79 -5.05
N MET A 51 -2.18 9.34 -5.56
CA MET A 51 -1.38 8.31 -4.89
C MET A 51 -0.85 8.85 -3.54
N SER A 52 -0.81 7.99 -2.53
CA SER A 52 0.00 8.22 -1.34
C SER A 52 1.48 8.29 -1.68
N TYR A 53 2.30 8.89 -0.81
CA TYR A 53 3.74 8.98 -1.02
C TYR A 53 4.41 7.61 -1.18
N ALA A 54 3.97 6.61 -0.43
CA ALA A 54 4.48 5.25 -0.56
C ALA A 54 4.13 4.63 -1.93
N GLN A 55 2.90 4.85 -2.41
CA GLN A 55 2.48 4.40 -3.75
C GLN A 55 3.28 5.11 -4.85
N GLN A 56 3.50 6.43 -4.76
CA GLN A 56 4.32 7.18 -5.72
C GLN A 56 5.75 6.64 -5.78
N ARG A 57 6.35 6.37 -4.62
CA ARG A 57 7.70 5.79 -4.55
C ARG A 57 7.76 4.42 -5.22
N MET A 58 6.79 3.55 -4.96
CA MET A 58 6.75 2.22 -5.57
C MET A 58 6.52 2.30 -7.08
N TRP A 59 5.60 3.16 -7.52
CA TRP A 59 5.36 3.43 -8.94
C TRP A 59 6.62 3.93 -9.64
N PHE A 60 7.33 4.89 -9.05
CA PHE A 60 8.60 5.39 -9.57
C PHE A 60 9.66 4.28 -9.69
N LEU A 61 9.79 3.43 -8.68
CA LEU A 61 10.75 2.32 -8.70
C LEU A 61 10.41 1.29 -9.78
N ASP A 62 9.13 0.98 -9.98
CA ASP A 62 8.66 0.10 -11.06
C ASP A 62 9.07 0.63 -12.45
N GLN A 63 8.86 1.93 -12.72
CA GLN A 63 9.27 2.56 -13.97
C GLN A 63 10.80 2.62 -14.14
N LEU A 64 11.53 2.91 -13.06
CA LEU A 64 13.00 3.00 -13.09
C LEU A 64 13.66 1.64 -13.37
N MET A 65 13.03 0.56 -12.92
CA MET A 65 13.52 -0.81 -13.07
C MET A 65 12.98 -1.50 -14.33
N ASP A 66 12.36 -0.77 -15.26
CA ASP A 66 11.77 -1.34 -16.50
C ASP A 66 10.82 -2.51 -16.21
N HIS A 67 9.93 -2.33 -15.22
CA HIS A 67 8.94 -3.33 -14.79
C HIS A 67 9.51 -4.68 -14.34
N GLN A 68 10.75 -4.70 -13.85
CA GLN A 68 11.30 -5.90 -13.21
C GLN A 68 10.50 -6.31 -11.97
N ALA A 69 10.30 -7.61 -11.80
CA ALA A 69 9.48 -8.21 -10.75
C ALA A 69 10.09 -8.14 -9.32
N ILE A 70 10.98 -7.19 -9.04
CA ILE A 70 11.74 -7.08 -7.78
C ILE A 70 10.81 -6.89 -6.56
N TYR A 71 9.62 -6.32 -6.78
CA TYR A 71 8.62 -6.08 -5.75
C TYR A 71 7.45 -7.06 -5.78
N HIS A 72 7.52 -8.14 -6.58
CA HIS A 72 6.51 -9.18 -6.56
C HIS A 72 6.68 -10.05 -5.30
N THR A 73 5.56 -10.41 -4.68
CA THR A 73 5.53 -11.34 -3.53
C THR A 73 4.78 -12.61 -3.95
N PRO A 74 5.45 -13.56 -4.64
CA PRO A 74 4.81 -14.81 -5.05
C PRO A 74 4.55 -15.70 -3.84
N VAL A 75 3.43 -16.41 -3.86
CA VAL A 75 3.09 -17.45 -2.88
C VAL A 75 2.78 -18.74 -3.63
N VAL A 76 3.38 -19.83 -3.19
CA VAL A 76 3.12 -21.18 -3.72
C VAL A 76 2.55 -22.02 -2.59
N LEU A 77 1.38 -22.63 -2.83
CA LEU A 77 0.67 -23.45 -1.84
C LEU A 77 0.54 -24.87 -2.36
N ARG A 78 0.91 -25.85 -1.53
CA ARG A 78 0.62 -27.27 -1.78
C ARG A 78 -0.64 -27.65 -0.99
N LEU A 79 -1.74 -27.85 -1.70
CA LEU A 79 -2.99 -28.34 -1.15
C LEU A 79 -3.03 -29.87 -1.25
N ARG A 80 -3.52 -30.54 -0.21
CA ARG A 80 -3.67 -32.00 -0.19
C ARG A 80 -5.14 -32.36 0.02
N GLY A 81 -5.62 -33.35 -0.72
CA GLY A 81 -7.01 -33.79 -0.71
C GLY A 81 -7.82 -33.22 -1.88
N PRO A 82 -9.12 -33.49 -1.92
CA PRO A 82 -10.00 -33.01 -2.98
C PRO A 82 -10.09 -31.48 -2.94
N LEU A 83 -9.88 -30.85 -4.10
CA LEU A 83 -10.00 -29.40 -4.28
C LEU A 83 -11.23 -29.08 -5.13
N ASP A 84 -12.18 -28.32 -4.57
CA ASP A 84 -13.26 -27.69 -5.33
C ASP A 84 -12.74 -26.42 -6.00
N VAL A 85 -12.25 -26.58 -7.23
CA VAL A 85 -11.70 -25.47 -8.05
C VAL A 85 -12.73 -24.36 -8.30
N PRO A 86 -14.00 -24.66 -8.66
CA PRO A 86 -15.04 -23.63 -8.74
C PRO A 86 -15.24 -22.83 -7.45
N ALA A 87 -15.24 -23.47 -6.28
CA ALA A 87 -15.37 -22.78 -5.00
C ALA A 87 -14.18 -21.88 -4.71
N LEU A 88 -12.95 -22.35 -4.99
CA LEU A 88 -11.74 -21.53 -4.87
C LEU A 88 -11.80 -20.29 -5.76
N GLY A 89 -12.21 -20.44 -7.03
CA GLY A 89 -12.37 -19.33 -7.96
C GLY A 89 -13.38 -18.28 -7.47
N ARG A 90 -14.52 -18.72 -6.91
CA ARG A 90 -15.50 -17.82 -6.28
C ARG A 90 -14.93 -17.10 -5.06
N ALA A 91 -14.18 -17.80 -4.22
CA ALA A 91 -13.54 -17.21 -3.03
C ALA A 91 -12.51 -16.13 -3.41
N LEU A 92 -11.64 -16.41 -4.39
CA LEU A 92 -10.66 -15.43 -4.89
C LEU A 92 -11.34 -14.20 -5.51
N THR A 93 -12.40 -14.42 -6.29
CA THR A 93 -13.19 -13.32 -6.87
C THR A 93 -13.85 -12.47 -5.78
N ALA A 94 -14.40 -13.10 -4.74
CA ALA A 94 -14.98 -12.37 -3.60
C ALA A 94 -13.93 -11.56 -2.83
N LEU A 95 -12.70 -12.06 -2.70
CA LEU A 95 -11.59 -11.30 -2.10
C LEU A 95 -11.25 -10.06 -2.94
N VAL A 96 -11.12 -10.19 -4.26
CA VAL A 96 -10.87 -9.03 -5.14
C VAL A 96 -12.01 -8.01 -5.06
N ALA A 97 -13.26 -8.47 -5.04
CA ALA A 97 -14.43 -7.59 -4.89
C ALA A 97 -14.42 -6.83 -3.55
N ARG A 98 -14.05 -7.51 -2.46
CA ARG A 98 -13.99 -6.93 -1.11
C ARG A 98 -12.85 -5.92 -0.95
N HIS A 99 -11.68 -6.16 -1.56
CA HIS A 99 -10.46 -5.40 -1.30
C HIS A 99 -10.11 -4.44 -2.45
N ALA A 100 -10.37 -3.14 -2.26
CA ALA A 100 -10.10 -2.10 -3.26
C ALA A 100 -8.65 -2.09 -3.78
N VAL A 101 -7.67 -2.41 -2.93
CA VAL A 101 -6.25 -2.46 -3.32
C VAL A 101 -5.98 -3.50 -4.41
N LEU A 102 -6.71 -4.61 -4.45
CA LEU A 102 -6.55 -5.68 -5.46
C LEU A 102 -7.15 -5.32 -6.83
N ARG A 103 -7.91 -4.23 -6.89
CA ARG A 103 -8.55 -3.69 -8.10
C ARG A 103 -8.11 -2.25 -8.37
N THR A 104 -6.96 -1.85 -7.84
CA THR A 104 -6.39 -0.52 -8.06
C THR A 104 -5.37 -0.58 -9.18
N ARG A 105 -5.49 0.33 -10.16
CA ARG A 105 -4.43 0.60 -11.14
C ARG A 105 -3.84 1.99 -10.92
N PHE A 106 -2.63 2.18 -11.42
CA PHE A 106 -1.86 3.42 -11.31
C PHE A 106 -1.65 4.03 -12.70
N ALA A 107 -1.88 5.33 -12.84
CA ALA A 107 -1.64 6.08 -14.08
C ALA A 107 -1.48 7.58 -13.76
N GLN A 108 -0.50 8.25 -14.38
CA GLN A 108 -0.33 9.71 -14.31
C GLN A 108 -0.41 10.27 -12.87
N ASP A 109 0.31 9.66 -11.92
CA ASP A 109 0.33 10.01 -10.48
C ASP A 109 -1.01 9.85 -9.74
N ARG A 110 -1.98 9.18 -10.36
CA ARG A 110 -3.29 8.83 -9.78
C ARG A 110 -3.41 7.34 -9.53
N GLN A 111 -4.14 7.00 -8.48
CA GLN A 111 -4.69 5.67 -8.27
C GLN A 111 -6.15 5.66 -8.71
N ILE A 112 -6.56 4.59 -9.36
CA ILE A 112 -7.91 4.40 -9.91
C ILE A 112 -8.40 3.04 -9.44
N VAL A 113 -9.53 3.03 -8.74
CA VAL A 113 -10.14 1.81 -8.20
C VAL A 113 -11.19 1.31 -9.19
N GLU A 114 -10.92 0.20 -9.87
CA GLU A 114 -11.78 -0.39 -10.90
C GLU A 114 -13.09 -0.92 -10.33
N ASP A 115 -14.20 -0.53 -10.93
CA ASP A 115 -15.55 -0.97 -10.58
C ASP A 115 -16.40 -1.12 -11.86
N PRO A 116 -17.13 -2.24 -12.07
CA PRO A 116 -17.28 -3.40 -11.18
C PRO A 116 -16.00 -4.23 -11.03
N PRO A 117 -15.84 -5.01 -9.94
CA PRO A 117 -14.72 -5.92 -9.80
C PRO A 117 -14.75 -7.02 -10.87
N ALA A 118 -13.60 -7.32 -11.46
CA ALA A 118 -13.46 -8.40 -12.43
C ALA A 118 -13.35 -9.77 -11.74
N ALA A 119 -13.82 -10.83 -12.40
CA ALA A 119 -13.59 -12.20 -11.97
C ALA A 119 -12.11 -12.56 -12.05
N VAL A 120 -11.62 -13.33 -11.08
CA VAL A 120 -10.23 -13.80 -11.08
C VAL A 120 -10.12 -15.03 -11.98
N PRO A 121 -9.31 -14.99 -13.06
CA PRO A 121 -9.05 -16.18 -13.86
C PRO A 121 -8.22 -17.17 -13.04
N LEU A 122 -8.68 -18.42 -13.00
CA LEU A 122 -7.98 -19.52 -12.33
C LEU A 122 -7.74 -20.64 -13.36
N PRO A 123 -6.73 -20.49 -14.24
CA PRO A 123 -6.39 -21.54 -15.19
C PRO A 123 -5.95 -22.80 -14.43
N LEU A 124 -6.43 -23.95 -14.90
CA LEU A 124 -6.05 -25.25 -14.37
C LEU A 124 -5.17 -25.94 -15.41
N GLU A 125 -3.91 -26.16 -15.05
CA GLU A 125 -2.99 -26.98 -15.81
C GLU A 125 -2.74 -28.29 -15.05
N ASP A 126 -3.07 -29.41 -15.69
CA ASP A 126 -2.69 -30.72 -15.20
C ASP A 126 -1.24 -30.98 -15.61
N LEU A 127 -0.40 -31.39 -14.65
CA LEU A 127 1.02 -31.65 -14.85
C LEU A 127 1.28 -33.17 -14.71
N PRO A 128 0.95 -33.96 -15.74
CA PRO A 128 1.14 -35.41 -15.69
C PRO A 128 2.64 -35.74 -15.62
N GLY A 129 3.00 -36.68 -14.75
CA GLY A 129 4.38 -37.19 -14.63
C GLY A 129 5.26 -36.48 -13.60
N LEU A 130 4.72 -35.52 -12.83
CA LEU A 130 5.37 -35.07 -11.60
C LEU A 130 4.97 -36.00 -10.46
N ASP A 131 5.96 -36.67 -9.87
CA ASP A 131 5.73 -37.48 -8.68
C ASP A 131 5.16 -36.59 -7.56
N PRO A 132 4.07 -36.99 -6.88
CA PRO A 132 3.56 -36.26 -5.74
C PRO A 132 4.56 -36.39 -4.58
N ALA A 133 5.45 -35.39 -4.45
CA ALA A 133 6.35 -35.24 -3.32
C ALA A 133 5.62 -35.07 -1.98
#